data_AF-A0A933CLL9-F1
#
_entry.id   AF-A0A933CLL9-F1
#
_cell.length_a   1.000
_cell.length_b   1.000
_cell.length_c   1.000
_cell.angle_alpha   90.00
_cell.angle_beta   90.00
_cell.angle_gamma   90.00
#
_symmetry.space_group_name_H-M   'P 1'
#
loop_
_entity.id
_entity.type
_entity.pdbx_description
1 polymer ?
#
loop_
_entity_poly.entity_id
_entity_poly.type
_entity_poly.pdbx_seq_one_letter_code
_entity_poly.pdbx_strand_id
1 'polypeptide(L)'
;MRSRQSGYALLIVLLLAALVLISLSTAVPRFVTQGQREKEEELIFRGEQYRRAIGRFYRAFGRYPRTLEELLRTNERGFLRREFRDPMTPDGRWRLIRVGPSGEFIGSLTRQGPAGQPESGRTANEREAPRGSGQSETGESTLPLAGVASHSQARAIRVYHGYGRYSEWEFIYDPTQDGSGQPPGSGTPPQAPPVPPPPGSAPR
;
A
#
# COMPACT_ATOMS: atom_id res chain seq x y z
N MET A 1 -60.22 46.94 25.43
CA MET A 1 -59.27 47.06 24.30
C MET A 1 -58.03 46.21 24.58
N ARG A 2 -57.95 44.95 24.11
CA ARG A 2 -56.73 44.10 24.28
C ARG A 2 -56.89 42.78 23.51
N SER A 3 -56.50 42.76 22.24
CA SER A 3 -56.29 41.51 21.46
C SER A 3 -55.82 41.80 20.02
N ARG A 4 -54.71 42.54 19.88
CA ARG A 4 -53.98 42.65 18.59
C ARG A 4 -52.50 42.27 18.69
N GLN A 5 -52.01 41.85 19.85
CA GLN A 5 -50.58 41.54 20.09
C GLN A 5 -50.24 40.04 20.00
N SER A 6 -51.23 39.15 20.00
CA SER A 6 -51.03 37.69 20.04
C SER A 6 -50.56 37.09 18.70
N GLY A 7 -50.84 37.76 17.58
CA GLY A 7 -50.48 37.26 16.25
C GLY A 7 -48.98 37.38 15.95
N TYR A 8 -48.34 38.44 16.43
CA TYR A 8 -46.91 38.68 16.21
C TYR A 8 -46.01 37.73 17.01
N ALA A 9 -46.42 37.37 18.23
CA ALA A 9 -45.69 36.41 19.05
C ALA A 9 -45.58 35.04 18.37
N LEU A 10 -46.67 34.59 17.72
CA LEU A 10 -46.70 33.31 17.02
C LEU A 10 -45.81 33.35 15.76
N LEU A 11 -45.79 34.46 15.03
CA LEU A 11 -44.89 34.66 13.89
C LEU A 11 -43.41 34.67 14.31
N ILE A 12 -43.07 35.31 15.44
CA ILE A 12 -41.69 35.35 15.95
C ILE A 12 -41.23 33.97 16.42
N VAL A 13 -42.10 33.21 17.10
CA VAL A 13 -41.79 31.83 17.51
C VAL A 13 -41.63 30.92 16.30
N LEU A 14 -42.49 31.05 15.28
CA LEU A 14 -42.37 30.29 14.03
C LEU A 14 -41.08 30.65 13.27
N LEU A 15 -40.70 31.92 13.24
CA LEU A 15 -39.45 32.41 12.65
C LEU A 15 -38.23 31.84 13.39
N LEU A 16 -38.23 31.90 14.73
CA LEU A 16 -37.16 31.32 15.56
C LEU A 16 -37.05 29.81 15.36
N ALA A 17 -38.18 29.09 15.33
CA ALA A 17 -38.21 27.67 15.06
C ALA A 17 -37.66 27.34 13.67
N ALA A 18 -38.03 28.11 12.64
CA ALA A 18 -37.51 27.95 11.28
C ALA A 18 -35.99 28.21 11.21
N LEU A 19 -35.51 29.26 11.89
CA LEU A 19 -34.07 29.56 11.96
C LEU A 19 -33.29 28.44 12.66
N VAL A 20 -33.82 27.88 13.74
CA VAL A 20 -33.21 26.74 14.44
C VAL A 20 -33.17 25.51 13.52
N LEU A 21 -34.26 25.20 12.81
CA LEU A 21 -34.32 24.08 11.86
C LEU A 21 -33.31 24.23 10.71
N ILE A 22 -33.17 25.43 10.14
CA ILE A 22 -32.17 25.72 9.10
C ILE A 22 -30.75 25.61 9.67
N SER A 23 -30.53 26.10 10.89
CA SER A 23 -29.22 26.04 11.55
C SER A 23 -28.74 24.59 11.75
N LEU A 24 -29.64 23.67 12.13
CA LEU A 24 -29.32 22.24 12.31
C LEU A 24 -28.91 21.55 11.00
N SER A 25 -29.38 22.02 9.85
CA SER A 25 -29.12 21.40 8.54
C SER A 25 -27.67 21.59 8.04
N THR A 26 -26.94 22.57 8.56
CA THR A 26 -25.62 22.95 8.04
C THR A 26 -24.43 22.11 8.54
N ALA A 27 -24.65 21.13 9.42
CA ALA A 27 -23.57 20.46 10.17
C ALA A 27 -23.29 18.99 9.82
N VAL A 28 -23.88 18.45 8.75
CA VAL A 28 -23.90 16.98 8.54
C VAL A 28 -22.59 16.35 8.01
N PRO A 29 -21.79 16.90 7.08
CA PRO A 29 -20.76 16.08 6.40
C PRO A 29 -19.34 16.13 6.99
N ARG A 30 -19.14 16.62 8.23
CA ARG A 30 -17.77 16.79 8.77
C ARG A 30 -17.24 15.51 9.42
N PHE A 31 -18.06 14.76 10.14
CA PHE A 31 -17.61 13.61 10.92
C PHE A 31 -17.22 12.39 10.08
N VAL A 32 -17.93 12.11 8.99
CA VAL A 32 -17.59 11.01 8.07
C VAL A 32 -16.25 11.25 7.37
N THR A 33 -15.97 12.52 7.05
CA THR A 33 -14.72 12.93 6.39
C THR A 33 -13.52 12.90 7.34
N GLN A 34 -13.70 13.28 8.62
CA GLN A 34 -12.65 13.19 9.65
C GLN A 34 -12.24 11.73 9.89
N GLY A 35 -13.21 10.84 10.10
CA GLY A 35 -12.91 9.42 10.34
C GLY A 35 -12.26 8.72 9.15
N GLN A 36 -12.55 9.12 7.91
CA GLN A 36 -11.84 8.61 6.74
C GLN A 36 -10.39 9.09 6.70
N ARG A 37 -10.11 10.37 6.97
CA ARG A 37 -8.74 10.90 7.01
C ARG A 37 -7.87 10.19 8.05
N GLU A 38 -8.42 9.94 9.23
CA GLU A 38 -7.72 9.17 10.27
C GLU A 38 -7.38 7.75 9.80
N LYS A 39 -8.32 7.06 9.14
CA LYS A 39 -8.08 5.73 8.55
C LYS A 39 -7.03 5.75 7.44
N GLU A 40 -7.00 6.81 6.62
CA GLU A 40 -5.98 6.99 5.58
C GLU A 40 -4.58 7.15 6.18
N GLU A 41 -4.45 7.98 7.21
CA GLU A 41 -3.18 8.18 7.90
C GLU A 41 -2.71 6.91 8.58
N GLU A 42 -3.64 6.18 9.18
CA GLU A 42 -3.36 4.88 9.77
C GLU A 42 -2.97 3.83 8.72
N LEU A 43 -3.63 3.81 7.55
CA LEU A 43 -3.27 2.93 6.44
C LEU A 43 -1.83 3.17 6.00
N ILE A 44 -1.47 4.44 5.79
CA ILE A 44 -0.11 4.84 5.41
C ILE A 44 0.89 4.46 6.50
N PHE A 45 0.58 4.78 7.76
CA PHE A 45 1.45 4.49 8.88
C PHE A 45 1.72 2.98 9.00
N ARG A 46 0.66 2.16 9.00
CA ARG A 46 0.75 0.70 9.12
C ARG A 46 1.45 0.09 7.91
N GLY A 47 1.13 0.52 6.70
CA GLY A 47 1.79 0.09 5.47
C GLY A 47 3.29 0.39 5.46
N GLU A 48 3.68 1.58 5.91
CA GLU A 48 5.08 1.98 6.06
C GLU A 48 5.84 1.12 7.10
N GLN A 49 5.18 0.67 8.17
CA GLN A 49 5.82 -0.25 9.11
C GLN A 49 6.19 -1.58 8.43
N TYR A 50 5.30 -2.12 7.58
CA TYR A 50 5.60 -3.33 6.82
C TYR A 50 6.75 -3.12 5.84
N ARG A 51 6.71 -2.05 5.02
CA ARG A 51 7.78 -1.73 4.07
C ARG A 51 9.15 -1.61 4.77
N ARG A 52 9.20 -0.89 5.89
CA ARG A 52 10.42 -0.71 6.68
C ARG A 52 10.89 -2.00 7.34
N ALA A 53 9.96 -2.82 7.84
CA ALA A 53 10.28 -4.12 8.42
C ALA A 53 10.91 -5.07 7.38
N ILE A 54 10.31 -5.15 6.19
CA ILE A 54 10.83 -5.94 5.06
C ILE A 54 12.23 -5.43 4.66
N GLY A 55 12.42 -4.11 4.56
CA GLY A 55 13.73 -3.55 4.23
C GLY A 55 14.81 -3.82 5.28
N ARG A 56 14.47 -3.84 6.57
CA ARG A 56 15.41 -4.24 7.62
C ARG A 56 15.71 -5.74 7.57
N PHE A 57 14.70 -6.57 7.29
CA PHE A 57 14.86 -8.01 7.13
C PHE A 57 15.79 -8.34 5.95
N TYR A 58 15.56 -7.69 4.79
CA TYR A 58 16.38 -7.86 3.60
C TYR A 58 17.84 -7.49 3.85
N ARG A 59 18.11 -6.38 4.55
CA ARG A 59 19.47 -5.98 4.92
C ARG A 59 20.15 -6.94 5.90
N ALA A 60 19.38 -7.62 6.75
CA ALA A 60 19.93 -8.57 7.73
C ALA A 60 20.20 -9.96 7.13
N PHE A 61 19.35 -10.43 6.20
CA PHE A 61 19.40 -11.81 5.69
C PHE A 61 19.73 -11.91 4.19
N GLY A 62 19.80 -10.80 3.46
CA GLY A 62 20.02 -10.77 2.02
C GLY A 62 18.85 -11.33 1.18
N ARG A 63 17.69 -11.56 1.78
CA ARG A 63 16.50 -12.11 1.11
C ARG A 63 15.21 -11.49 1.64
N TYR A 64 14.14 -11.59 0.85
CA TYR A 64 12.79 -11.27 1.31
C TYR A 64 12.26 -12.34 2.27
N PRO A 65 11.41 -11.97 3.25
CA PRO A 65 10.74 -12.93 4.13
C PRO A 65 9.75 -13.77 3.32
N ARG A 66 9.53 -15.04 3.69
CA ARG A 66 8.55 -15.91 3.00
C ARG A 66 7.15 -15.75 3.57
N THR A 67 7.06 -15.44 4.85
CA THR A 67 5.79 -15.29 5.57
C THR A 67 5.80 -14.06 6.47
N LEU A 68 4.61 -13.66 6.93
CA LEU A 68 4.46 -12.51 7.81
C LEU A 68 5.04 -12.78 9.21
N GLU A 69 4.97 -14.03 9.67
CA GLU A 69 5.47 -14.48 10.96
C GLU A 69 6.99 -14.31 11.06
N GLU A 70 7.70 -14.46 9.93
CA GLU A 70 9.14 -14.23 9.84
C GLU A 70 9.49 -12.76 10.15
N LEU A 71 8.61 -11.80 9.84
CA LEU A 71 8.80 -10.39 10.23
C LEU A 71 8.55 -10.14 11.72
N LEU A 72 7.71 -10.95 12.36
CA LEU A 72 7.30 -10.78 13.76
C LEU A 72 8.28 -11.40 14.74
N ARG A 73 8.84 -12.58 14.42
CA ARG A 73 9.47 -13.44 15.43
C ARG A 73 10.83 -14.03 15.05
N THR A 74 11.48 -13.54 14.00
CA THR A 74 12.80 -14.04 13.60
C THR A 74 13.89 -13.67 14.60
N ASN A 75 14.61 -14.67 15.11
CA ASN A 75 15.84 -14.53 15.92
C ASN A 75 15.74 -13.50 17.05
N GLU A 76 14.67 -13.57 17.86
CA GLU A 76 14.42 -12.71 19.03
C GLU A 76 14.28 -11.20 18.75
N ARG A 77 14.45 -10.77 17.49
CA ARG A 77 14.32 -9.39 17.03
C ARG A 77 13.16 -9.28 16.05
N GLY A 78 12.02 -8.83 16.56
CA GLY A 78 10.88 -8.50 15.70
C GLY A 78 11.21 -7.31 14.79
N PHE A 79 11.21 -7.54 13.47
CA PHE A 79 11.31 -6.44 12.50
C PHE A 79 10.04 -5.61 12.48
N LEU A 80 8.92 -6.23 12.86
CA LEU A 80 7.63 -5.58 13.07
C LEU A 80 7.22 -5.70 14.55
N ARG A 81 6.74 -4.59 15.14
CA ARG A 81 6.37 -4.55 16.57
C ARG A 81 5.14 -5.38 16.91
N ARG A 82 4.19 -5.45 15.97
CA ARG A 82 2.94 -6.21 16.07
C ARG A 82 2.37 -6.38 14.67
N GLU A 83 1.52 -7.38 14.49
CA GLU A 83 0.73 -7.49 13.28
C GLU A 83 -0.28 -6.34 13.23
N PHE A 84 -0.23 -5.53 12.18
CA PHE A 84 -1.17 -4.44 11.97
C PHE A 84 -2.25 -4.90 11.01
N ARG A 85 -3.52 -4.59 11.31
CA ARG A 85 -4.63 -4.88 10.40
C ARG A 85 -4.78 -3.78 9.35
N ASP A 86 -5.37 -4.07 8.21
CA ASP A 86 -5.75 -3.04 7.24
C ASP A 86 -6.98 -2.25 7.77
N PRO A 87 -6.90 -0.92 8.02
CA PRO A 87 -8.02 -0.13 8.51
C PRO A 87 -9.13 0.11 7.47
N MET A 88 -8.88 -0.19 6.20
CA MET A 88 -9.84 0.02 5.11
C MET A 88 -10.71 -1.19 4.80
N THR A 89 -10.37 -2.35 5.33
CA THR A 89 -11.12 -3.60 5.12
C THR A 89 -11.76 -4.06 6.43
N PRO A 90 -13.03 -4.51 6.42
CA PRO A 90 -13.68 -5.05 7.62
C PRO A 90 -12.93 -6.26 8.21
N ASP A 91 -12.39 -7.11 7.34
CA ASP A 91 -11.61 -8.29 7.72
C ASP A 91 -10.22 -7.92 8.25
N GLY A 92 -9.74 -6.71 7.99
CA GLY A 92 -8.40 -6.26 8.39
C GLY A 92 -7.24 -6.97 7.68
N ARG A 93 -7.51 -7.69 6.60
CA ARG A 93 -6.51 -8.44 5.83
C ARG A 93 -5.82 -7.54 4.82
N TRP A 94 -4.51 -7.68 4.71
CA TRP A 94 -3.72 -7.03 3.67
C TRP A 94 -3.69 -7.88 2.40
N ARG A 95 -3.56 -7.20 1.26
CA ARG A 95 -3.11 -7.81 0.01
C ARG A 95 -1.60 -7.92 0.06
N LEU A 96 -1.09 -9.14 0.05
CA LEU A 96 0.34 -9.40 0.09
C LEU A 96 0.90 -9.27 -1.32
N ILE A 97 1.96 -8.48 -1.47
CA ILE A 97 2.67 -8.29 -2.74
C ILE A 97 3.95 -9.11 -2.65
N ARG A 98 4.14 -9.98 -3.63
CA ARG A 98 5.24 -10.95 -3.62
C ARG A 98 6.20 -10.69 -4.75
N VAL A 99 7.43 -11.17 -4.61
CA VAL A 99 8.45 -11.03 -5.64
C VAL A 99 8.71 -12.38 -6.32
N GLY A 100 8.60 -12.38 -7.65
CA GLY A 100 8.90 -13.53 -8.47
C GLY A 100 10.40 -13.72 -8.69
N PRO A 101 10.84 -14.88 -9.23
CA PRO A 101 12.25 -15.18 -9.47
C PRO A 101 12.95 -14.17 -10.38
N SER A 102 12.22 -13.56 -11.32
CA SER A 102 12.71 -12.53 -12.24
C SER A 102 12.59 -11.10 -11.69
N GLY A 103 12.19 -10.94 -10.43
CA GLY A 103 12.08 -9.64 -9.77
C GLY A 103 10.76 -8.91 -10.04
N GLU A 104 9.78 -9.54 -10.71
CA GLU A 104 8.43 -8.97 -10.83
C GLU A 104 7.70 -8.91 -9.49
N PHE A 105 6.90 -7.87 -9.28
CA PHE A 105 6.02 -7.77 -8.12
C PHE A 105 4.65 -8.38 -8.44
N ILE A 106 4.47 -9.65 -8.11
CA ILE A 106 3.23 -10.38 -8.28
C ILE A 106 2.20 -9.86 -7.27
N GLY A 107 1.00 -9.61 -7.77
CA GLY A 107 -0.09 -8.99 -7.02
C GLY A 107 -0.06 -7.46 -7.03
N SER A 108 0.99 -6.80 -7.52
CA SER A 108 1.06 -5.33 -7.60
C SER A 108 0.16 -4.77 -8.71
N LEU A 109 -0.62 -3.73 -8.38
CA LEU A 109 -1.44 -2.99 -9.34
C LEU A 109 -0.68 -1.85 -10.01
N THR A 110 0.36 -1.33 -9.36
CA THR A 110 1.06 -0.11 -9.79
C THR A 110 2.44 -0.41 -10.39
N ARG A 111 3.09 -1.48 -9.96
CA ARG A 111 4.39 -1.97 -10.45
C ARG A 111 4.21 -3.30 -11.15
N GLN A 112 3.63 -3.25 -12.34
CA GLN A 112 3.66 -4.38 -13.25
C GLN A 112 5.00 -4.35 -14.00
N GLY A 113 5.82 -5.39 -13.83
CA GLY A 113 6.77 -5.76 -14.89
C GLY A 113 6.01 -6.08 -16.19
N PRO A 114 6.67 -6.40 -17.31
CA PRO A 114 6.05 -6.53 -18.65
C PRO A 114 4.99 -7.65 -18.82
N ALA A 115 4.37 -8.16 -17.75
CA ALA A 115 3.22 -9.07 -17.76
C ALA A 115 2.14 -8.62 -16.77
N GLY A 116 1.78 -7.34 -16.83
CA GLY A 116 0.55 -6.82 -16.25
C GLY A 116 -0.43 -6.50 -17.37
N GLN A 117 -0.77 -5.26 -17.69
CA GLN A 117 -2.00 -4.92 -18.43
C GLN A 117 -3.24 -5.35 -17.63
N PRO A 118 -4.06 -4.40 -17.16
CA PRO A 118 -5.41 -4.73 -16.75
C PRO A 118 -6.14 -5.22 -18.01
N GLU A 119 -6.62 -6.46 -18.01
CA GLU A 119 -7.54 -6.97 -19.02
C GLU A 119 -8.91 -6.28 -18.83
N SER A 120 -8.95 -4.97 -19.01
CA SER A 120 -10.16 -4.17 -19.13
C SER A 120 -10.54 -4.13 -20.61
N GLY A 121 -11.28 -5.15 -21.04
CA GLY A 121 -11.91 -5.13 -22.35
C GLY A 121 -12.05 -6.48 -23.03
N ARG A 122 -12.92 -7.35 -22.52
CA ARG A 122 -13.63 -8.30 -23.39
C ARG A 122 -15.13 -8.23 -23.13
N THR A 123 -15.79 -7.52 -24.03
CA THR A 123 -17.23 -7.50 -24.23
C THR A 123 -17.78 -8.90 -24.50
N ALA A 124 -18.99 -9.12 -24.01
CA ALA A 124 -19.78 -10.33 -24.08
C ALA A 124 -19.80 -11.01 -25.44
N ASN A 125 -19.54 -12.33 -25.45
CA ASN A 125 -20.42 -13.27 -26.13
C ASN A 125 -20.34 -14.66 -25.48
N GLU A 126 -21.51 -15.26 -25.34
CA GLU A 126 -21.84 -16.45 -24.57
C GLU A 126 -21.49 -17.76 -25.30
N ARG A 127 -20.97 -18.75 -24.55
CA ARG A 127 -21.33 -20.19 -24.63
C ARG A 127 -20.47 -21.04 -23.67
N GLU A 128 -21.09 -21.39 -22.55
CA GLU A 128 -21.08 -22.68 -21.83
C GLU A 128 -19.81 -23.57 -21.79
N ALA A 129 -19.19 -23.68 -20.61
CA ALA A 129 -18.79 -24.94 -19.96
C ALA A 129 -18.33 -24.68 -18.50
N PRO A 130 -18.61 -25.58 -17.53
CA PRO A 130 -18.28 -25.35 -16.14
C PRO A 130 -16.82 -25.69 -15.89
N ARG A 131 -16.00 -24.71 -15.49
CA ARG A 131 -14.68 -24.98 -14.92
C ARG A 131 -14.49 -24.13 -13.68
N GLY A 132 -14.16 -24.84 -12.60
CA GLY A 132 -14.18 -24.37 -11.25
C GLY A 132 -13.39 -23.08 -11.04
N SER A 133 -13.89 -22.31 -10.09
CA SER A 133 -13.15 -21.31 -9.32
C SER A 133 -11.94 -21.94 -8.64
N GLY A 134 -10.89 -22.19 -9.41
CA GLY A 134 -9.54 -22.39 -8.90
C GLY A 134 -8.90 -21.02 -8.82
N GLN A 135 -8.98 -20.39 -7.64
CA GLN A 135 -8.02 -19.36 -7.32
C GLN A 135 -6.64 -19.98 -7.49
N SER A 136 -5.76 -19.31 -8.22
CA SER A 136 -4.35 -19.67 -8.36
C SER A 136 -3.61 -19.46 -7.03
N GLU A 137 -4.05 -20.12 -5.95
CA GLU A 137 -3.52 -19.95 -4.58
C GLU A 137 -2.29 -20.82 -4.30
N THR A 138 -1.98 -21.81 -5.14
CA THR A 138 -1.00 -22.85 -4.78
C THR A 138 0.46 -22.51 -5.13
N GLY A 139 0.71 -21.55 -6.03
CA GLY A 139 2.07 -21.12 -6.40
C GLY A 139 2.48 -19.77 -5.81
N GLU A 140 1.52 -18.87 -5.60
CA GLU A 140 1.77 -17.50 -5.17
C GLU A 140 2.13 -17.44 -3.68
N SER A 141 1.53 -18.29 -2.83
CA SER A 141 1.78 -18.26 -1.38
C SER A 141 3.21 -18.64 -0.96
N THR A 142 3.95 -19.34 -1.83
CA THR A 142 5.35 -19.73 -1.60
C THR A 142 6.35 -18.62 -1.96
N LEU A 143 5.92 -17.62 -2.72
CA LEU A 143 6.81 -16.55 -3.17
C LEU A 143 7.17 -15.61 -2.02
N PRO A 144 8.41 -15.07 -1.99
CA PRO A 144 8.82 -14.14 -0.96
C PRO A 144 7.94 -12.87 -0.93
N LEU A 145 7.65 -12.37 0.26
CA LEU A 145 6.86 -11.19 0.53
C LEU A 145 7.69 -9.92 0.35
N ALA A 146 7.30 -9.09 -0.61
CA ALA A 146 7.95 -7.83 -0.92
C ALA A 146 7.20 -6.60 -0.39
N GLY A 147 5.90 -6.72 -0.12
CA GLY A 147 5.10 -5.60 0.37
C GLY A 147 3.67 -5.95 0.75
N VAL A 148 2.92 -4.93 1.11
CA VAL A 148 1.50 -5.02 1.42
C VAL A 148 0.73 -3.88 0.76
N ALA A 149 -0.56 -4.09 0.52
CA ALA A 149 -1.49 -3.07 0.05
C ALA A 149 -2.91 -3.37 0.56
N SER A 150 -3.81 -2.40 0.49
CA SER A 150 -5.20 -2.63 0.87
C SER A 150 -5.94 -3.44 -0.21
N HIS A 151 -6.96 -4.20 0.20
CA HIS A 151 -7.95 -4.78 -0.75
C HIS A 151 -9.07 -3.79 -1.11
N SER A 152 -9.16 -2.65 -0.43
CA SER A 152 -10.26 -1.70 -0.62
C SER A 152 -10.13 -0.91 -1.92
N GLN A 153 -11.12 -1.01 -2.80
CA GLN A 153 -11.21 -0.23 -4.04
C GLN A 153 -11.81 1.18 -3.85
N ALA A 154 -12.12 1.54 -2.60
CA ALA A 154 -12.70 2.83 -2.29
C ALA A 154 -11.76 3.98 -2.67
N ARG A 155 -12.35 5.10 -3.07
CA ARG A 155 -11.60 6.32 -3.36
C ARG A 155 -11.09 6.94 -2.06
N ALA A 156 -9.84 7.37 -2.13
CA ALA A 156 -9.18 8.14 -1.11
C ALA A 156 -9.53 9.63 -1.24
N ILE A 157 -9.59 10.31 -0.10
CA ILE A 157 -9.62 11.76 0.02
C ILE A 157 -8.23 12.32 -0.33
N ARG A 158 -7.16 11.63 0.06
CA ARG A 158 -5.77 11.97 -0.29
C ARG A 158 -5.31 11.24 -1.57
N VAL A 159 -4.32 11.80 -2.26
CA VAL A 159 -3.58 11.09 -3.32
C VAL A 159 -2.25 10.62 -2.74
N TYR A 160 -1.93 9.34 -2.88
CA TYR A 160 -0.66 8.75 -2.41
C TYR A 160 0.08 8.14 -3.60
N HIS A 161 1.33 8.55 -3.81
CA HIS A 161 2.13 8.19 -5.00
C HIS A 161 1.39 8.38 -6.34
N GLY A 162 0.52 9.39 -6.45
CA GLY A 162 -0.26 9.66 -7.66
C GLY A 162 -1.57 8.88 -7.77
N TYR A 163 -1.87 8.00 -6.81
CA TYR A 163 -3.06 7.15 -6.83
C TYR A 163 -4.14 7.61 -5.85
N GLY A 164 -5.38 7.62 -6.32
CA GLY A 164 -6.57 8.05 -5.58
C GLY A 164 -7.43 6.91 -5.04
N ARG A 165 -6.96 5.66 -5.09
CA ARG A 165 -7.65 4.49 -4.50
C ARG A 165 -6.75 3.76 -3.53
N TYR A 166 -7.32 3.25 -2.43
CA TYR A 166 -6.54 2.55 -1.41
C TYR A 166 -5.89 1.26 -1.91
N SER A 167 -6.54 0.56 -2.85
CA SER A 167 -5.97 -0.63 -3.48
C SER A 167 -4.69 -0.34 -4.25
N GLU A 168 -4.49 0.90 -4.70
CA GLU A 168 -3.29 1.34 -5.42
C GLU A 168 -2.21 1.89 -4.48
N TRP A 169 -2.51 2.02 -3.18
CA TRP A 169 -1.53 2.43 -2.18
C TRP A 169 -0.71 1.22 -1.77
N GLU A 170 0.39 1.01 -2.49
CA GLU A 170 1.23 -0.16 -2.34
C GLU A 170 2.51 0.16 -1.56
N PHE A 171 2.76 -0.59 -0.49
CA PHE A 171 3.89 -0.42 0.41
C PHE A 171 4.90 -1.54 0.16
N ILE A 172 5.66 -1.40 -0.92
CA ILE A 172 6.60 -2.40 -1.40
C ILE A 172 8.04 -1.96 -1.13
N TYR A 173 8.85 -2.87 -0.60
CA TYR A 173 10.29 -2.65 -0.47
C TYR A 173 11.03 -3.14 -1.72
N ASP A 174 11.89 -2.28 -2.27
CA ASP A 174 12.73 -2.55 -3.43
C ASP A 174 14.16 -2.10 -3.14
N PRO A 175 15.13 -3.04 -3.09
CA PRO A 175 16.51 -2.72 -2.76
C PRO A 175 17.22 -1.87 -3.81
N THR A 176 16.71 -1.83 -5.06
CA THR A 176 17.28 -1.00 -6.12
C THR A 176 17.07 0.50 -5.85
N GLN A 177 16.03 0.85 -5.09
CA GLN A 177 15.71 2.24 -4.75
C GLN A 177 16.40 2.74 -3.47
N ASP A 178 16.90 1.83 -2.62
CA ASP A 178 17.48 2.17 -1.31
C ASP A 178 18.97 2.52 -1.40
N GLY A 179 19.57 2.56 -2.60
CA GLY A 179 21.00 2.80 -2.83
C GLY A 179 21.93 1.70 -2.30
N SER A 180 21.42 0.77 -1.48
CA SER A 180 22.10 -0.42 -0.98
C SER A 180 21.97 -1.62 -1.92
N GLY A 181 21.75 -1.39 -3.22
CA GLY A 181 21.53 -2.42 -4.25
C GLY A 181 22.70 -3.38 -4.48
N GLN A 182 23.75 -3.33 -3.65
CA GLN A 182 24.80 -4.32 -3.64
C GLN A 182 24.37 -5.50 -2.75
N PRO A 183 24.09 -6.69 -3.29
CA PRO A 183 23.94 -7.87 -2.45
C PRO A 183 25.21 -8.04 -1.61
N PRO A 184 25.11 -8.35 -0.30
CA PRO A 184 26.28 -8.60 0.53
C PRO A 184 27.02 -9.82 -0.06
N GLY A 185 28.08 -9.56 -0.82
CA GLY A 185 28.82 -10.60 -1.55
C GLY A 185 29.37 -10.21 -2.93
N SER A 186 29.02 -9.05 -3.49
CA SER A 186 29.62 -8.58 -4.76
C SER A 186 30.57 -7.40 -4.54
N GLY A 187 31.54 -7.59 -3.64
CA GLY A 187 32.75 -6.77 -3.65
C GLY A 187 33.69 -7.36 -4.68
N THR A 188 33.86 -6.71 -5.82
CA THR A 188 35.05 -6.95 -6.65
C THR A 188 36.26 -6.73 -5.74
N PRO A 189 37.24 -7.66 -5.64
CA PRO A 189 38.44 -7.41 -4.86
C PRO A 189 39.08 -6.11 -5.36
N PRO A 190 39.66 -5.27 -4.48
CA PRO A 190 40.27 -4.03 -4.89
C PRO A 190 41.29 -4.33 -6.00
N GLN A 191 41.07 -3.72 -7.16
CA GLN A 191 41.94 -3.84 -8.30
C GLN A 191 43.34 -3.39 -7.87
N ALA A 192 44.29 -4.33 -7.88
CA ALA A 192 45.68 -4.03 -7.58
C ALA A 192 46.16 -2.90 -8.51
N PRO A 193 46.99 -1.95 -8.03
CA PRO A 193 47.49 -0.86 -8.85
C PRO A 193 48.17 -1.41 -10.11
N PRO A 194 48.06 -0.72 -11.26
CA PRO A 194 48.63 -1.19 -12.51
C PRO A 194 50.15 -1.36 -12.38
N VAL A 195 50.62 -2.57 -12.68
CA VAL A 195 52.05 -2.88 -12.77
C VAL A 195 52.62 -2.11 -13.97
N PRO A 196 53.73 -1.36 -13.82
CA PRO A 196 54.35 -0.67 -14.95
C PRO A 196 54.90 -1.68 -15.98
N PRO A 197 54.87 -1.36 -17.29
CA PRO A 197 55.35 -2.26 -18.32
C PRO A 197 56.87 -2.50 -18.19
N PRO A 198 57.37 -3.71 -18.52
CA PRO A 198 58.80 -4.00 -18.49
C PRO A 198 59.56 -3.20 -19.57
N PRO A 199 60.82 -2.79 -19.32
CA PRO A 199 61.61 -2.04 -20.29
C PRO A 199 61.87 -2.88 -21.54
N GLY A 200 61.61 -2.28 -22.70
CA GLY A 200 61.67 -2.93 -24.00
C GLY A 200 63.06 -3.47 -24.36
N SER A 201 63.07 -4.67 -24.93
CA SER A 201 64.22 -5.26 -25.60
C SER A 201 64.45 -4.55 -26.93
N ALA A 202 65.61 -3.93 -27.11
CA ALA A 202 66.05 -3.39 -28.39
C ALA A 202 66.24 -4.52 -29.43
N PRO A 203 65.81 -4.37 -30.69
CA PRO A 203 66.22 -5.27 -31.75
C PRO A 203 67.62 -4.88 -32.27
N ARG A 204 68.40 -5.90 -32.60
CA ARG A 204 69.72 -5.82 -33.24
C ARG A 204 69.58 -5.82 -34.76
#